data_AF-A0A2E4CSR4-F1
#
_entry.id   AF-A0A2E4CSR4-F1
#
_cell.length_a   1.000
_cell.length_b   1.000
_cell.length_c   1.000
_cell.angle_alpha   90.00
_cell.angle_beta   90.00
_cell.angle_gamma   90.00
#
_symmetry.space_group_name_H-M   'P 1'
#
loop_
_entity.id
_entity.type
_entity.pdbx_description
1 polymer ?
#
loop_
_entity_poly.entity_id
_entity_poly.type
_entity_poly.pdbx_seq_one_letter_code
_entity_poly.pdbx_strand_id
1 'polypeptide(L)'
;MRNTIANGFIASIATFGAVSCSAQASPDVQPELVEGTAAYAQYGPWNIYQTGSDAFGLSCAAVASLPGSYDAVRIERVADGYVFGVNGFSRDSFGEDGEYPLAFWFDSETPIATEGMGRFVKDPAFPDDDWLSAFSTSEELHGDGAFGGIYTADQIVFEVSNPGNRTGTDEVQMAFPIGTGEVLLRSLDQCYDMAMHYAQETEDRMPPCRSDGLRLPLSGLCPEAAAAYLSVVEGPEPELAAESCEWALGEAWLADMLVLYRAAQCSGRTSRLLGGAGAHMASLELIETAYHEDGSAFGKLEEPIRYADVMTLFKGKPAQDVQHRALYGLQREVPRSCKARKMDDVEDGYIVDVSAAMRARQPQDQPPAQLCGAYGYGDDANLWRVFQGYAWFIYRGQDAYEDIDYRSLTLLEPDGEGGWSLVR
;
A
#
# COMPACT_ATOMS: atom_id res chain seq x y z
N MET A 1 36.26 -15.82 -62.59
CA MET A 1 34.87 -15.33 -62.43
C MET A 1 34.27 -15.96 -61.20
N ARG A 2 34.25 -15.24 -60.08
CA ARG A 2 33.36 -15.45 -58.92
C ARG A 2 33.51 -14.18 -58.07
N ASN A 3 32.48 -13.36 -58.10
CA ASN A 3 32.40 -12.09 -57.37
C ASN A 3 32.12 -12.41 -55.90
N THR A 4 32.93 -11.84 -55.01
CA THR A 4 32.68 -11.79 -53.57
C THR A 4 32.27 -10.36 -53.25
N ILE A 5 30.99 -10.14 -52.98
CA ILE A 5 30.45 -8.89 -52.45
C ILE A 5 30.47 -9.02 -50.93
N ALA A 6 31.28 -8.20 -50.27
CA ALA A 6 31.29 -8.03 -48.83
C ALA A 6 30.25 -6.96 -48.47
N ASN A 7 29.17 -7.36 -47.80
CA ASN A 7 28.25 -6.43 -47.15
C ASN A 7 28.79 -6.13 -45.75
N GLY A 8 29.23 -4.90 -45.54
CA GLY A 8 29.53 -4.35 -44.22
C GLY A 8 28.24 -3.96 -43.51
N PHE A 9 27.93 -4.62 -42.41
CA PHE A 9 26.95 -4.17 -41.43
C PHE A 9 27.66 -3.16 -40.51
N ILE A 10 27.26 -1.89 -40.57
CA ILE A 10 27.62 -0.88 -39.58
C ILE A 10 26.49 -0.89 -38.54
N ALA A 11 26.74 -1.47 -37.38
CA ALA A 11 25.86 -1.35 -36.22
C ALA A 11 26.14 0.00 -35.54
N SER A 12 25.24 0.96 -35.72
CA SER A 12 25.22 2.19 -34.93
C SER A 12 24.62 1.88 -33.56
N ILE A 13 25.49 1.74 -32.56
CA ILE A 13 25.08 1.71 -31.15
C ILE A 13 24.73 3.15 -30.77
N ALA A 14 23.44 3.45 -30.65
CA ALA A 14 22.95 4.67 -30.03
C ALA A 14 23.04 4.48 -28.51
N THR A 15 24.10 5.03 -27.91
CA THR A 15 24.23 5.14 -26.46
C THR A 15 23.29 6.25 -25.98
N PHE A 16 22.09 5.89 -25.52
CA PHE A 16 21.27 6.77 -24.71
C PHE A 16 21.93 6.84 -23.33
N GLY A 17 22.76 7.86 -23.11
CA GLY A 17 23.20 8.21 -21.77
C GLY A 17 22.03 8.84 -21.02
N ALA A 18 21.33 8.04 -20.22
CA ALA A 18 20.50 8.57 -19.16
C ALA A 18 21.44 9.34 -18.20
N VAL A 19 21.34 10.66 -18.20
CA VAL A 19 22.00 11.49 -17.19
C VAL A 19 21.21 11.28 -15.91
N SER A 20 21.60 10.28 -15.13
CA SER A 20 21.17 10.16 -13.74
C SER A 20 21.80 11.33 -12.97
N CYS A 21 21.08 12.44 -12.89
CA CYS A 21 21.35 13.44 -11.88
C CYS A 21 21.17 12.75 -10.53
N SER A 22 22.28 12.42 -9.87
CA SER A 22 22.28 12.12 -8.44
C SER A 22 21.91 13.41 -7.71
N ALA A 23 20.60 13.63 -7.57
CA ALA A 23 20.04 14.65 -6.71
C ALA A 23 20.50 14.32 -5.29
N GLN A 24 21.51 15.04 -4.81
CA GLN A 24 21.71 15.20 -3.39
C GLN A 24 20.45 15.92 -2.89
N ALA A 25 19.54 15.18 -2.26
CA ALA A 25 18.34 15.74 -1.66
C ALA A 25 18.78 16.89 -0.74
N SER A 26 18.40 18.12 -1.11
CA SER A 26 18.37 19.21 -0.16
C SER A 26 17.40 18.78 0.95
N PRO A 27 17.70 19.00 2.23
CA PRO A 27 16.76 18.69 3.31
C PRO A 27 15.40 19.28 2.96
N ASP A 28 14.39 18.42 3.03
CA ASP A 28 13.09 18.55 2.38
C ASP A 28 12.51 19.95 2.56
N VAL A 29 12.30 20.64 1.44
CA VAL A 29 11.50 21.86 1.41
C VAL A 29 10.05 21.43 1.57
N GLN A 30 9.61 21.30 2.82
CA GLN A 30 8.22 21.04 3.15
C GLN A 30 7.46 22.37 3.21
N PRO A 31 6.20 22.43 2.74
CA PRO A 31 5.37 23.61 2.90
C PRO A 31 5.21 23.95 4.40
N GLU A 32 5.18 25.25 4.71
CA GLU A 32 5.21 25.73 6.10
C GLU A 32 3.87 25.45 6.77
N LEU A 33 3.88 24.53 7.75
CA LEU A 33 2.71 24.19 8.55
C LEU A 33 2.38 25.33 9.52
N VAL A 34 1.09 25.59 9.72
CA VAL A 34 0.66 26.45 10.84
C VAL A 34 1.08 25.85 12.17
N GLU A 35 1.60 26.71 13.06
CA GLU A 35 2.02 26.37 14.41
C GLU A 35 0.96 25.51 15.13
N GLY A 36 1.38 24.32 15.58
CA GLY A 36 0.52 23.34 16.27
C GLY A 36 -0.13 22.29 15.36
N THR A 37 0.08 22.33 14.05
CA THR A 37 -0.34 21.24 13.14
C THR A 37 0.70 20.13 13.18
N ALA A 38 0.29 18.95 13.66
CA ALA A 38 1.10 17.74 13.66
C ALA A 38 0.62 16.76 12.59
N ALA A 39 1.56 16.02 12.00
CA ALA A 39 1.20 14.91 11.12
C ALA A 39 0.44 13.84 11.92
N TYR A 40 -0.67 13.39 11.37
CA TYR A 40 -1.50 12.29 11.86
C TYR A 40 -0.83 10.95 11.56
N ALA A 41 -0.42 10.74 10.31
CA ALA A 41 0.20 9.50 9.83
C ALA A 41 1.15 9.79 8.66
N GLN A 42 1.91 8.79 8.22
CA GLN A 42 2.77 8.87 7.04
C GLN A 42 2.62 7.63 6.17
N TYR A 43 2.51 7.84 4.86
CA TYR A 43 2.47 6.78 3.86
C TYR A 43 3.45 7.08 2.72
N GLY A 44 4.63 6.46 2.77
CA GLY A 44 5.72 6.78 1.85
C GLY A 44 6.09 8.28 1.94
N PRO A 45 6.11 9.03 0.82
CA PRO A 45 6.35 10.46 0.81
C PRO A 45 5.13 11.30 1.26
N TRP A 46 3.96 10.69 1.49
CA TRP A 46 2.76 11.41 1.89
C TRP A 46 2.69 11.57 3.40
N ASN A 47 2.61 12.82 3.85
CA ASN A 47 2.27 13.15 5.23
C ASN A 47 0.76 13.41 5.30
N ILE A 48 0.08 12.75 6.23
CA ILE A 48 -1.35 12.91 6.45
C ILE A 48 -1.54 13.82 7.66
N TYR A 49 -2.39 14.83 7.54
CA TYR A 49 -2.67 15.81 8.57
C TYR A 49 -4.16 15.85 8.86
N GLN A 50 -4.51 15.99 10.15
CA GLN A 50 -5.85 16.44 10.52
C GLN A 50 -5.87 17.97 10.36
N THR A 51 -6.75 18.47 9.49
CA THR A 51 -6.88 19.90 9.22
C THR A 51 -8.34 20.33 9.41
N GLY A 52 -8.60 21.62 9.21
CA GLY A 52 -9.96 22.09 9.07
C GLY A 52 -10.01 23.53 8.61
N SER A 53 -10.91 23.80 7.66
CA SER A 53 -11.08 25.11 7.01
C SER A 53 -12.49 25.64 7.16
N ASP A 54 -12.65 26.95 7.01
CA ASP A 54 -13.99 27.56 6.94
C ASP A 54 -14.81 27.01 5.76
N ALA A 55 -14.13 26.53 4.71
CA ALA A 55 -14.77 25.98 3.52
C ALA A 55 -15.30 24.54 3.72
N PHE A 56 -14.55 23.71 4.46
CA PHE A 56 -14.82 22.27 4.54
C PHE A 56 -15.11 21.75 5.95
N GLY A 57 -14.98 22.59 6.98
CA GLY A 57 -15.01 22.14 8.36
C GLY A 57 -13.79 21.27 8.69
N LEU A 58 -13.98 20.26 9.55
CA LEU A 58 -12.95 19.27 9.85
C LEU A 58 -12.67 18.39 8.62
N SER A 59 -11.40 18.16 8.29
CA SER A 59 -10.96 17.37 7.14
C SER A 59 -9.62 16.69 7.43
N CYS A 60 -9.22 15.78 6.55
CA CYS A 60 -7.87 15.19 6.58
C CYS A 60 -7.20 15.36 5.23
N ALA A 61 -5.96 15.84 5.22
CA ALA A 61 -5.20 16.13 4.01
C ALA A 61 -3.93 15.29 3.97
N ALA A 62 -3.70 14.59 2.86
CA ALA A 62 -2.44 13.97 2.53
C ALA A 62 -1.67 14.92 1.61
N VAL A 63 -0.42 15.23 1.96
CA VAL A 63 0.45 16.11 1.20
C VAL A 63 1.74 15.41 0.86
N ALA A 64 2.17 15.51 -0.40
CA ALA A 64 3.48 15.07 -0.85
C ALA A 64 4.16 16.17 -1.67
N SER A 65 5.45 16.36 -1.46
CA SER A 65 6.27 17.35 -2.17
C SER A 65 7.22 16.66 -3.15
N LEU A 66 7.50 17.31 -4.29
CA LEU A 66 8.56 16.85 -5.18
C LEU A 66 9.93 17.06 -4.52
N PRO A 67 10.84 16.08 -4.57
CA PRO A 67 12.18 16.23 -4.01
C PRO A 67 12.89 17.47 -4.57
N GLY A 68 13.23 18.41 -3.68
CA GLY A 68 13.92 19.66 -4.04
C GLY A 68 13.06 20.73 -4.72
N SER A 69 11.73 20.59 -4.73
CA SER A 69 10.80 21.64 -5.14
C SER A 69 9.91 22.11 -3.99
N TYR A 70 9.33 23.31 -4.12
CA TYR A 70 8.18 23.74 -3.32
C TYR A 70 6.86 23.16 -3.87
N ASP A 71 6.89 22.58 -5.08
CA ASP A 71 5.72 21.98 -5.70
C ASP A 71 5.28 20.74 -4.92
N ALA A 72 4.00 20.71 -4.59
CA ALA A 72 3.36 19.74 -3.75
C ALA A 72 1.95 19.44 -4.27
N VAL A 73 1.54 18.20 -4.03
CA VAL A 73 0.19 17.70 -4.26
C VAL A 73 -0.52 17.52 -2.93
N ARG A 74 -1.83 17.77 -2.92
CA ARG A 74 -2.72 17.51 -1.79
C ARG A 74 -3.90 16.65 -2.23
N ILE A 75 -4.24 15.66 -1.41
CA ILE A 75 -5.52 14.96 -1.48
C ILE A 75 -6.20 15.12 -0.12
N GLU A 76 -7.35 15.76 -0.10
CA GLU A 76 -8.05 16.11 1.13
C GLU A 76 -9.43 15.45 1.18
N ARG A 77 -9.66 14.62 2.20
CA ARG A 77 -10.96 14.05 2.53
C ARG A 77 -11.79 15.07 3.31
N VAL A 78 -12.91 15.46 2.74
CA VAL A 78 -13.92 16.40 3.27
C VAL A 78 -15.27 15.71 3.34
N ALA A 79 -16.26 16.20 4.09
CA ALA A 79 -17.52 15.49 4.33
C ALA A 79 -18.16 14.78 3.10
N ASP A 80 -18.25 15.47 1.97
CA ASP A 80 -18.95 14.99 0.77
C ASP A 80 -18.05 14.31 -0.28
N GLY A 81 -16.74 14.20 -0.05
CA GLY A 81 -15.83 13.59 -1.01
C GLY A 81 -14.36 13.96 -0.80
N TYR A 82 -13.65 14.18 -1.90
CA TYR A 82 -12.22 14.47 -1.92
C TYR A 82 -11.91 15.72 -2.74
N VAL A 83 -10.90 16.47 -2.29
CA VAL A 83 -10.33 17.62 -2.98
C VAL A 83 -8.91 17.27 -3.40
N PHE A 84 -8.61 17.41 -4.68
CA PHE A 84 -7.31 17.14 -5.27
C PHE A 84 -6.68 18.47 -5.67
N GLY A 85 -5.59 18.85 -5.02
CA GLY A 85 -4.95 20.14 -5.18
C GLY A 85 -3.49 20.05 -5.56
N VAL A 86 -3.01 21.07 -6.27
CA VAL A 86 -1.59 21.28 -6.54
C VAL A 86 -1.22 22.73 -6.23
N ASN A 87 -0.07 22.96 -5.61
CA ASN A 87 0.44 24.31 -5.33
C ASN A 87 1.41 24.77 -6.44
N GLY A 88 2.15 25.87 -6.21
CA GLY A 88 3.12 26.42 -7.17
C GLY A 88 2.52 27.42 -8.16
N PHE A 89 1.23 27.74 -8.00
CA PHE A 89 0.48 28.63 -8.88
C PHE A 89 0.00 29.86 -8.09
N SER A 90 0.30 31.05 -8.61
CA SER A 90 -0.18 32.30 -7.99
C SER A 90 -1.58 32.62 -8.50
N ARG A 91 -2.50 32.90 -7.58
CA ARG A 91 -3.86 33.36 -7.92
C ARG A 91 -3.85 34.58 -8.85
N ASP A 92 -2.89 35.50 -8.70
CA ASP A 92 -2.76 36.69 -9.56
C ASP A 92 -2.44 36.36 -11.02
N SER A 93 -1.92 35.15 -11.28
CA SER A 93 -1.61 34.67 -12.63
C SER A 93 -2.85 34.18 -13.38
N PHE A 94 -3.96 34.00 -12.68
CA PHE A 94 -5.22 33.48 -13.21
C PHE A 94 -6.32 34.52 -12.95
N GLY A 95 -7.28 34.68 -13.87
CA GLY A 95 -8.24 35.80 -13.85
C GLY A 95 -9.08 35.95 -12.57
N GLU A 96 -9.88 37.01 -12.50
CA GLU A 96 -10.62 37.42 -11.28
C GLU A 96 -11.52 36.34 -10.65
N ASP A 97 -11.98 35.36 -11.44
CA ASP A 97 -12.87 34.31 -10.99
C ASP A 97 -12.15 33.16 -10.26
N GLY A 98 -10.81 33.10 -10.33
CA GLY A 98 -9.99 32.07 -9.67
C GLY A 98 -10.28 30.64 -10.14
N GLU A 99 -10.98 30.49 -11.27
CA GLU A 99 -11.22 29.23 -11.95
C GLU A 99 -10.22 29.02 -13.07
N TYR A 100 -9.73 27.80 -13.19
CA TYR A 100 -8.69 27.51 -14.17
C TYR A 100 -8.79 26.08 -14.72
N PRO A 101 -8.55 25.86 -16.04
CA PRO A 101 -8.46 24.52 -16.58
C PRO A 101 -7.37 23.72 -15.87
N LEU A 102 -7.80 22.69 -15.16
CA LEU A 102 -6.93 21.73 -14.48
C LEU A 102 -7.24 20.37 -15.10
N ALA A 103 -6.26 19.80 -15.77
CA ALA A 103 -6.32 18.42 -16.18
C ALA A 103 -5.54 17.59 -15.16
N PHE A 104 -6.06 16.43 -14.84
CA PHE A 104 -5.31 15.42 -14.11
C PHE A 104 -5.66 14.04 -14.65
N TRP A 105 -4.74 13.11 -14.46
CA TRP A 105 -4.93 11.71 -14.78
C TRP A 105 -4.06 10.85 -13.88
N PHE A 106 -4.35 9.55 -13.92
CA PHE A 106 -3.63 8.53 -13.17
C PHE A 106 -2.76 7.75 -14.14
N ASP A 107 -1.52 7.48 -13.74
CA ASP A 107 -0.50 6.80 -14.54
C ASP A 107 -0.08 7.53 -15.82
N SER A 108 0.65 6.86 -16.71
CA SER A 108 1.30 7.52 -17.87
C SER A 108 0.48 7.48 -19.16
N GLU A 109 -0.67 6.78 -19.18
CA GLU A 109 -1.54 6.75 -20.35
C GLU A 109 -2.53 7.92 -20.30
N THR A 110 -2.42 8.79 -21.31
CA THR A 110 -3.12 10.08 -21.44
C THR A 110 -4.63 10.03 -21.78
N PRO A 111 -5.33 8.92 -22.13
CA PRO A 111 -6.59 9.06 -22.86
C PRO A 111 -7.82 9.42 -22.01
N ILE A 112 -7.68 9.60 -20.69
CA ILE A 112 -8.79 10.02 -19.80
C ILE A 112 -8.30 11.12 -18.86
N ALA A 113 -7.68 12.17 -19.41
CA ALA A 113 -7.53 13.41 -18.67
C ALA A 113 -8.93 13.89 -18.28
N THR A 114 -9.16 14.04 -16.98
CA THR A 114 -10.37 14.72 -16.54
C THR A 114 -10.08 16.20 -16.60
N GLU A 115 -10.60 16.85 -17.63
CA GLU A 115 -10.61 18.30 -17.72
C GLU A 115 -11.66 18.84 -16.75
N GLY A 116 -11.19 19.43 -15.66
CA GLY A 116 -12.01 20.12 -14.69
C GLY A 116 -11.71 21.62 -14.65
N MET A 117 -12.59 22.36 -13.99
CA MET A 117 -12.28 23.72 -13.55
C MET A 117 -11.73 23.61 -12.13
N GLY A 118 -10.42 23.78 -11.99
CA GLY A 118 -9.78 23.94 -10.70
C GLY A 118 -10.15 25.30 -10.09
N ARG A 119 -10.25 25.36 -8.76
CA ARG A 119 -10.44 26.60 -8.00
C ARG A 119 -9.35 26.74 -6.95
N PHE A 120 -8.91 27.97 -6.70
CA PHE A 120 -8.00 28.25 -5.61
C PHE A 120 -8.69 28.06 -4.26
N VAL A 121 -8.15 27.14 -3.46
CA VAL A 121 -8.56 26.90 -2.09
C VAL A 121 -7.42 27.33 -1.17
N LYS A 122 -7.70 28.25 -0.26
CA LYS A 122 -6.75 28.61 0.79
C LYS A 122 -6.68 27.49 1.82
N ASP A 123 -5.49 27.00 2.12
CA ASP A 123 -5.29 25.96 3.11
C ASP A 123 -4.98 26.55 4.49
N PRO A 124 -5.77 26.25 5.53
CA PRO A 124 -5.45 26.66 6.89
C PRO A 124 -4.21 26.01 7.47
N ALA A 125 -3.81 24.82 6.99
CA ALA A 125 -2.56 24.18 7.40
C ALA A 125 -1.35 24.77 6.66
N PHE A 126 -1.55 25.32 5.45
CA PHE A 126 -0.50 25.91 4.60
C PHE A 126 -0.95 27.30 4.09
N PRO A 127 -1.00 28.32 4.96
CA PRO A 127 -1.71 29.58 4.72
C PRO A 127 -1.05 30.47 3.67
N ASP A 128 0.23 30.21 3.38
CA ASP A 128 1.03 30.92 2.38
C ASP A 128 0.96 30.25 1.00
N ASP A 129 0.32 29.08 0.90
CA ASP A 129 0.15 28.33 -0.34
C ASP A 129 -1.29 28.43 -0.88
N ASP A 130 -1.40 28.86 -2.13
CA ASP A 130 -2.63 28.82 -2.91
C ASP A 130 -2.70 27.47 -3.65
N TRP A 131 -3.77 26.69 -3.42
CA TRP A 131 -3.94 25.36 -4.00
C TRP A 131 -4.96 25.37 -5.13
N LEU A 132 -4.52 25.14 -6.36
CA LEU A 132 -5.43 24.94 -7.49
C LEU A 132 -6.05 23.55 -7.38
N SER A 133 -7.35 23.48 -7.08
CA SER A 133 -7.99 22.25 -6.62
C SER A 133 -9.22 21.84 -7.43
N ALA A 134 -9.38 20.55 -7.69
CA ALA A 134 -10.60 19.92 -8.22
C ALA A 134 -11.31 19.11 -7.12
N PHE A 135 -12.64 19.02 -7.18
CA PHE A 135 -13.46 18.26 -6.25
C PHE A 135 -14.04 17.00 -6.91
N SER A 136 -14.08 15.91 -6.15
CA SER A 136 -14.77 14.67 -6.50
C SER A 136 -15.67 14.25 -5.35
N THR A 137 -16.91 13.89 -5.65
CA THR A 137 -17.77 13.24 -4.66
C THR A 137 -17.29 11.81 -4.38
N SER A 138 -17.59 11.27 -3.20
CA SER A 138 -17.30 9.86 -2.90
C SER A 138 -17.98 8.90 -3.90
N GLU A 139 -19.16 9.24 -4.41
CA GLU A 139 -19.87 8.42 -5.41
C GLU A 139 -19.12 8.36 -6.74
N GLU A 140 -18.61 9.50 -7.23
CA GLU A 140 -17.81 9.55 -8.46
C GLU A 140 -16.49 8.78 -8.32
N LEU A 141 -15.90 8.80 -7.12
CA LEU A 141 -14.64 8.12 -6.85
C LEU A 141 -14.78 6.59 -6.88
N HIS A 142 -15.93 6.05 -6.48
CA HIS A 142 -16.22 4.60 -6.54
C HIS A 142 -16.86 4.14 -7.86
N GLY A 143 -17.23 5.08 -8.74
CA GLY A 143 -17.86 4.79 -10.03
C GLY A 143 -16.89 4.82 -11.22
N ASP A 144 -17.44 4.87 -12.43
CA ASP A 144 -16.68 5.13 -13.67
C ASP A 144 -16.25 6.61 -13.79
N GLY A 145 -16.13 7.31 -12.66
CA GLY A 145 -15.77 8.71 -12.60
C GLY A 145 -14.29 8.91 -12.91
N ALA A 146 -13.98 10.16 -13.24
CA ALA A 146 -12.65 10.73 -13.40
C ALA A 146 -11.59 10.25 -12.39
N PHE A 147 -12.02 10.03 -11.15
CA PHE A 147 -11.15 9.75 -10.03
C PHE A 147 -11.08 8.26 -9.66
N GLY A 148 -11.88 7.39 -10.29
CA GLY A 148 -11.88 5.96 -9.97
C GLY A 148 -10.55 5.26 -10.24
N GLY A 149 -9.72 5.80 -11.16
CA GLY A 149 -8.40 5.26 -11.48
C GLY A 149 -7.38 5.33 -10.33
N ILE A 150 -7.60 6.20 -9.34
CA ILE A 150 -6.63 6.39 -8.25
C ILE A 150 -6.35 5.12 -7.45
N TYR A 151 -7.35 4.24 -7.28
CA TYR A 151 -7.23 3.03 -6.46
C TYR A 151 -6.09 2.12 -6.90
N THR A 152 -5.86 2.06 -8.22
CA THR A 152 -4.84 1.21 -8.83
C THR A 152 -3.60 1.99 -9.28
N ALA A 153 -3.66 3.32 -9.29
CA ALA A 153 -2.62 4.19 -9.81
C ALA A 153 -1.28 4.05 -9.07
N ASP A 154 -0.19 4.15 -9.82
CA ASP A 154 1.19 4.33 -9.32
C ASP A 154 1.49 5.80 -9.06
N GLN A 155 0.94 6.67 -9.91
CA GLN A 155 1.18 8.11 -9.88
C GLN A 155 -0.07 8.90 -10.26
N ILE A 156 -0.14 10.13 -9.75
CA ILE A 156 -1.08 11.15 -10.21
C ILE A 156 -0.30 12.20 -10.97
N VAL A 157 -0.81 12.60 -12.12
CA VAL A 157 -0.23 13.66 -12.94
C VAL A 157 -1.22 14.80 -13.04
N PHE A 158 -0.75 16.00 -12.73
CA PHE A 158 -1.48 17.25 -12.95
C PHE A 158 -0.88 17.97 -14.14
N GLU A 159 -1.74 18.45 -15.02
CA GLU A 159 -1.40 19.35 -16.10
C GLU A 159 -2.18 20.65 -15.95
N VAL A 160 -1.42 21.73 -15.85
CA VAL A 160 -1.96 23.07 -15.74
C VAL A 160 -1.53 23.83 -16.97
N SER A 161 -2.49 24.30 -17.75
CA SER A 161 -2.18 25.24 -18.83
C SER A 161 -1.63 26.52 -18.19
N ASN A 162 -0.57 27.15 -18.69
CA ASN A 162 -0.12 28.45 -18.19
C ASN A 162 0.18 29.35 -19.39
N PRO A 163 -0.84 30.05 -19.94
CA PRO A 163 -0.70 30.88 -21.12
C PRO A 163 0.29 32.00 -20.83
N GLY A 164 1.42 31.99 -21.54
CA GLY A 164 2.49 32.95 -21.34
C GLY A 164 3.72 32.41 -20.60
N ASN A 165 3.79 31.09 -20.35
CA ASN A 165 5.02 30.46 -19.91
C ASN A 165 6.15 30.73 -20.93
N ARG A 166 7.28 31.24 -20.44
CA ARG A 166 8.43 31.67 -21.25
C ARG A 166 9.10 30.54 -22.03
N THR A 167 8.81 29.28 -21.72
CA THR A 167 9.42 28.09 -22.34
C THR A 167 8.77 27.69 -23.68
N GLY A 168 7.62 28.27 -24.04
CA GLY A 168 6.94 27.99 -25.31
C GLY A 168 6.14 26.68 -25.35
N THR A 169 5.99 26.01 -24.20
CA THR A 169 4.98 24.98 -23.96
C THR A 169 4.02 25.54 -22.92
N ASP A 170 2.77 25.76 -23.31
CA ASP A 170 1.74 26.36 -22.46
C ASP A 170 1.19 25.36 -21.42
N GLU A 171 1.83 24.21 -21.20
CA GLU A 171 1.39 23.15 -20.30
C GLU A 171 2.52 22.79 -19.33
N VAL A 172 2.24 22.84 -18.03
CA VAL A 172 3.14 22.39 -16.96
C VAL A 172 2.59 21.08 -16.40
N GLN A 173 3.38 20.02 -16.52
CA GLN A 173 3.05 18.69 -15.96
C GLN A 173 3.82 18.45 -14.66
N MET A 174 3.14 17.96 -13.64
CA MET A 174 3.72 17.53 -12.38
C MET A 174 3.20 16.12 -12.05
N ALA A 175 4.13 15.18 -11.86
CA ALA A 175 3.80 13.79 -11.56
C ALA A 175 4.25 13.45 -10.13
N PHE A 176 3.34 12.87 -9.34
CA PHE A 176 3.59 12.52 -7.95
C PHE A 176 3.34 11.03 -7.73
N PRO A 177 4.27 10.30 -7.10
CA PRO A 177 4.07 8.89 -6.79
C PRO A 177 3.02 8.75 -5.70
N ILE A 178 2.01 7.91 -5.93
CA ILE A 178 0.97 7.59 -4.95
C ILE A 178 1.32 6.31 -4.17
N GLY A 179 2.10 5.41 -4.76
CA GLY A 179 2.26 4.05 -4.25
C GLY A 179 1.01 3.26 -4.58
N THR A 180 0.20 2.92 -3.58
CA THR A 180 -1.08 2.24 -3.71
C THR A 180 -2.18 3.22 -3.29
N GLY A 181 -2.90 3.78 -4.26
CA GLY A 181 -3.91 4.80 -3.97
C GLY A 181 -5.04 4.32 -3.06
N GLU A 182 -5.38 3.03 -3.08
CA GLU A 182 -6.30 2.45 -2.09
C GLU A 182 -5.82 2.64 -0.64
N VAL A 183 -4.54 2.41 -0.37
CA VAL A 183 -3.96 2.60 0.98
C VAL A 183 -4.03 4.07 1.38
N LEU A 184 -3.64 4.98 0.48
CA LEU A 184 -3.67 6.41 0.74
C LEU A 184 -5.09 6.92 1.04
N LEU A 185 -6.07 6.56 0.22
CA LEU A 185 -7.45 7.00 0.40
C LEU A 185 -8.08 6.42 1.67
N ARG A 186 -7.90 5.13 1.95
CA ARG A 186 -8.37 4.53 3.19
C ARG A 186 -7.74 5.18 4.42
N SER A 187 -6.48 5.59 4.32
CA SER A 187 -5.81 6.30 5.40
C SER A 187 -6.42 7.68 5.66
N LEU A 188 -6.84 8.37 4.59
CA LEU A 188 -7.57 9.64 4.70
C LEU A 188 -8.97 9.46 5.28
N ASP A 189 -9.69 8.42 4.86
CA ASP A 189 -11.00 8.08 5.43
C ASP A 189 -10.88 7.75 6.92
N GLN A 190 -9.92 6.91 7.31
CA GLN A 190 -9.69 6.57 8.70
C GLN A 190 -9.34 7.82 9.54
N CYS A 191 -8.46 8.68 9.02
CA CYS A 191 -8.14 9.95 9.67
C CYS A 191 -9.41 10.79 9.88
N TYR A 192 -10.23 10.93 8.83
CA TYR A 192 -11.45 11.73 8.86
C TYR A 192 -12.48 11.18 9.85
N ASP A 193 -12.76 9.87 9.79
CA ASP A 193 -13.76 9.22 10.64
C ASP A 193 -13.37 9.28 12.12
N MET A 194 -12.09 9.02 12.44
CA MET A 194 -11.59 9.17 13.81
C MET A 194 -11.64 10.60 14.30
N ALA A 195 -11.25 11.55 13.45
CA ALA A 195 -11.29 12.97 13.76
C ALA A 195 -12.73 13.43 14.06
N MET A 196 -13.68 12.99 13.23
CA MET A 196 -15.10 13.30 13.40
C MET A 196 -15.68 12.67 14.66
N HIS A 197 -15.37 11.40 14.93
CA HIS A 197 -15.82 10.72 16.15
C HIS A 197 -15.27 11.42 17.40
N TYR A 198 -13.96 11.71 17.43
CA TYR A 198 -13.33 12.42 18.55
C TYR A 198 -13.92 13.82 18.77
N ALA A 199 -14.16 14.58 17.69
CA ALA A 199 -14.73 15.91 17.76
C ALA A 199 -16.18 15.90 18.29
N GLN A 200 -16.96 14.85 18.01
CA GLN A 200 -18.31 14.70 18.57
C GLN A 200 -18.30 14.48 20.09
N GLU A 201 -17.25 13.86 20.62
CA GLU A 201 -17.13 13.58 22.06
C GLU A 201 -16.49 14.71 22.86
N THR A 202 -15.56 15.45 22.25
CA THR A 202 -14.67 16.37 22.96
C THR A 202 -14.75 17.82 22.52
N GLU A 203 -15.35 18.11 21.36
CA GLU A 203 -15.30 19.42 20.68
C GLU A 203 -13.86 19.87 20.28
N ASP A 204 -12.86 19.01 20.40
CA ASP A 204 -11.44 19.30 20.16
C ASP A 204 -10.84 18.49 18.99
N ARG A 205 -9.60 18.85 18.59
CA ARG A 205 -8.79 18.05 17.66
C ARG A 205 -8.23 16.82 18.36
N MET A 206 -8.03 15.74 17.59
CA MET A 206 -7.48 14.52 18.13
C MET A 206 -6.01 14.74 18.53
N PRO A 207 -5.60 14.35 19.74
CA PRO A 207 -4.23 14.53 20.16
C PRO A 207 -3.27 13.64 19.35
N PRO A 208 -2.01 14.08 19.16
CA PRO A 208 -0.96 13.24 18.59
C PRO A 208 -0.72 12.01 19.48
N CYS A 209 -0.05 10.99 18.94
CA CYS A 209 0.37 9.89 19.78
C CYS A 209 1.41 10.36 20.80
N ARG A 210 1.57 9.55 21.85
CA ARG A 210 2.60 9.79 22.85
C ARG A 210 3.99 9.82 22.18
N SER A 211 4.89 10.65 22.69
CA SER A 211 6.23 10.85 22.14
C SER A 211 6.23 11.42 20.71
N ASP A 212 5.17 12.15 20.35
CA ASP A 212 4.95 12.74 19.02
C ASP A 212 5.01 11.69 17.89
N GLY A 213 4.66 10.44 18.21
CA GLY A 213 4.59 9.36 17.24
C GLY A 213 3.48 9.58 16.21
N LEU A 214 3.69 9.08 15.00
CA LEU A 214 2.66 9.04 13.97
C LEU A 214 1.77 7.81 14.17
N ARG A 215 0.47 7.97 13.89
CA ARG A 215 -0.47 6.85 13.87
C ARG A 215 -0.20 5.98 12.66
N LEU A 216 -0.61 4.72 12.78
CA LEU A 216 -0.67 3.81 11.64
C LEU A 216 -1.76 4.29 10.66
N PRO A 217 -1.48 4.41 9.35
CA PRO A 217 -2.38 5.04 8.38
C PRO A 217 -3.81 4.45 8.28
N LEU A 218 -3.96 3.12 8.20
CA LEU A 218 -5.22 2.40 8.01
C LEU A 218 -6.00 2.17 9.30
N SER A 219 -5.34 1.92 10.43
CA SER A 219 -6.05 1.70 11.71
C SER A 219 -6.20 2.96 12.55
N GLY A 220 -5.33 3.95 12.32
CA GLY A 220 -5.22 5.14 13.16
C GLY A 220 -4.73 4.87 14.59
N LEU A 221 -4.28 3.65 14.86
CA LEU A 221 -3.70 3.29 16.15
C LEU A 221 -2.34 3.96 16.34
N CYS A 222 -2.04 4.36 17.57
CA CYS A 222 -0.67 4.72 17.93
C CYS A 222 0.22 3.47 17.92
N PRO A 223 1.52 3.59 17.54
CA PRO A 223 2.41 2.44 17.43
C PRO A 223 2.46 1.58 18.69
N GLU A 224 2.45 2.18 19.87
CA GLU A 224 2.47 1.40 21.12
C GLU A 224 1.16 0.66 21.40
N ALA A 225 0.02 1.22 20.98
CA ALA A 225 -1.27 0.55 21.11
C ALA A 225 -1.39 -0.62 20.12
N ALA A 226 -0.94 -0.42 18.89
CA ALA A 226 -0.92 -1.48 17.89
C ALA A 226 0.09 -2.59 18.22
N ALA A 227 1.26 -2.25 18.76
CA ALA A 227 2.23 -3.23 19.27
C ALA A 227 1.68 -4.09 20.42
N ALA A 228 0.75 -3.56 21.23
CA ALA A 228 0.10 -4.33 22.29
C ALA A 228 -0.89 -5.38 21.77
N TYR A 229 -1.39 -5.23 20.53
CA TYR A 229 -2.21 -6.24 19.86
C TYR A 229 -1.37 -7.32 19.19
N LEU A 230 -0.19 -6.95 18.68
CA LEU A 230 0.64 -7.83 17.87
C LEU A 230 1.04 -9.10 18.64
N SER A 231 0.67 -10.26 18.10
CA SER A 231 1.04 -11.57 18.64
C SER A 231 2.02 -12.26 17.70
N VAL A 232 3.27 -12.42 18.16
CA VAL A 232 4.29 -13.17 17.43
C VAL A 232 4.33 -14.59 17.97
N VAL A 233 3.95 -15.56 17.15
CA VAL A 233 3.99 -16.99 17.53
C VAL A 233 5.43 -17.50 17.61
N GLU A 234 5.66 -18.49 18.49
CA GLU A 234 6.95 -19.18 18.59
C GLU A 234 7.30 -19.90 17.27
N GLY A 235 8.55 -19.75 16.85
CA GLY A 235 9.11 -20.35 15.65
C GLY A 235 10.30 -19.55 15.10
N PRO A 236 10.96 -20.01 14.02
CA PRO A 236 12.10 -19.33 13.44
C PRO A 236 11.68 -17.98 12.84
N GLU A 237 12.32 -16.90 13.30
CA GLU A 237 12.20 -15.56 12.70
C GLU A 237 12.78 -15.58 11.29
N PRO A 238 12.08 -15.06 10.27
CA PRO A 238 12.69 -14.82 8.98
C PRO A 238 13.91 -13.93 9.11
N GLU A 239 14.95 -14.25 8.34
CA GLU A 239 16.13 -13.39 8.27
C GLU A 239 15.82 -12.21 7.33
N LEU A 240 16.14 -11.00 7.76
CA LEU A 240 16.06 -9.83 6.88
C LEU A 240 17.17 -9.91 5.83
N ALA A 241 16.88 -9.59 4.58
CA ALA A 241 17.81 -9.71 3.45
C ALA A 241 19.08 -8.85 3.60
N ALA A 242 19.00 -7.76 4.37
CA ALA A 242 20.11 -6.85 4.62
C ALA A 242 20.20 -6.43 6.08
N GLU A 243 21.42 -6.33 6.60
CA GLU A 243 21.71 -5.95 8.00
C GLU A 243 21.24 -4.52 8.35
N SER A 244 21.05 -3.67 7.34
CA SER A 244 20.56 -2.29 7.52
C SER A 244 19.05 -2.19 7.70
N CYS A 245 18.33 -3.30 7.53
CA CYS A 245 16.89 -3.34 7.67
C CYS A 245 16.49 -3.68 9.09
N GLU A 246 15.28 -3.24 9.46
CA GLU A 246 14.66 -3.58 10.74
C GLU A 246 13.23 -4.04 10.54
N TRP A 247 12.67 -4.67 11.58
CA TRP A 247 11.26 -5.02 11.60
C TRP A 247 10.43 -3.85 12.12
N ALA A 248 9.63 -3.26 11.25
CA ALA A 248 8.66 -2.22 11.58
C ALA A 248 7.24 -2.79 11.69
N LEU A 249 6.34 -2.03 12.31
CA LEU A 249 4.92 -2.39 12.37
C LEU A 249 4.24 -2.05 11.05
N GLY A 250 3.59 -3.05 10.45
CA GLY A 250 2.79 -2.93 9.25
C GLY A 250 1.33 -3.27 9.51
N GLU A 251 0.47 -2.79 8.62
CA GLU A 251 -0.95 -3.08 8.64
C GLU A 251 -1.51 -3.23 7.23
N ALA A 252 -2.53 -4.06 7.09
CA ALA A 252 -3.22 -4.30 5.84
C ALA A 252 -4.71 -4.42 6.08
N TRP A 253 -5.49 -3.93 5.13
CA TRP A 253 -6.92 -4.15 5.10
C TRP A 253 -7.23 -5.58 4.63
N LEU A 254 -8.18 -6.27 5.24
CA LEU A 254 -8.65 -7.59 4.81
C LEU A 254 -10.17 -7.70 5.00
N ALA A 255 -10.93 -7.43 3.93
CA ALA A 255 -12.39 -7.38 3.93
C ALA A 255 -12.99 -6.30 4.84
N ASP A 256 -13.43 -6.62 6.05
CA ASP A 256 -13.91 -5.63 7.06
C ASP A 256 -13.02 -5.66 8.32
N MET A 257 -11.86 -6.31 8.22
CA MET A 257 -10.90 -6.50 9.29
C MET A 257 -9.56 -5.84 8.93
N LEU A 258 -8.73 -5.69 9.95
CA LEU A 258 -7.35 -5.26 9.79
C LEU A 258 -6.41 -6.41 10.13
N VAL A 259 -5.30 -6.51 9.41
CA VAL A 259 -4.18 -7.39 9.74
C VAL A 259 -3.02 -6.53 10.23
N LEU A 260 -2.59 -6.71 11.47
CA LEU A 260 -1.31 -6.20 11.96
C LEU A 260 -0.21 -7.23 11.75
N TYR A 261 1.00 -6.77 11.41
CA TYR A 261 2.16 -7.62 11.18
C TYR A 261 3.47 -6.86 11.37
N ARG A 262 4.60 -7.56 11.40
CA ARG A 262 5.93 -6.96 11.27
C ARG A 262 6.39 -7.07 9.82
N ALA A 263 6.88 -5.95 9.30
CA ALA A 263 7.35 -5.80 7.94
C ALA A 263 8.81 -5.38 7.92
N ALA A 264 9.56 -5.78 6.91
CA ALA A 264 10.89 -5.26 6.66
C ALA A 264 10.79 -3.75 6.38
N GLN A 265 11.68 -2.98 7.01
CA GLN A 265 11.88 -1.57 6.73
C GLN A 265 13.35 -1.32 6.42
N CYS A 266 13.62 -0.74 5.25
CA CYS A 266 14.97 -0.48 4.75
C CYS A 266 15.01 0.91 4.12
N SER A 267 15.96 1.75 4.55
CA SER A 267 16.18 3.09 3.96
C SER A 267 14.90 3.94 3.85
N GLY A 268 14.03 3.88 4.87
CA GLY A 268 12.76 4.61 4.92
C GLY A 268 11.58 3.97 4.19
N ARG A 269 11.79 2.86 3.46
CA ARG A 269 10.70 2.10 2.81
C ARG A 269 10.31 0.91 3.64
N THR A 270 9.02 0.60 3.66
CA THR A 270 8.45 -0.50 4.46
C THR A 270 7.66 -1.41 3.55
N SER A 271 7.85 -2.72 3.66
CA SER A 271 7.07 -3.69 2.90
C SER A 271 5.59 -3.67 3.30
N ARG A 272 4.68 -3.82 2.33
CA ARG A 272 3.24 -3.73 2.59
C ARG A 272 2.44 -4.83 1.96
N LEU A 273 1.46 -5.28 2.72
CA LEU A 273 0.42 -6.19 2.27
C LEU A 273 -0.85 -5.39 1.94
N LEU A 274 -1.60 -5.87 0.96
CA LEU A 274 -2.96 -5.44 0.66
C LEU A 274 -3.86 -6.67 0.64
N GLY A 275 -5.03 -6.59 1.27
CA GLY A 275 -5.96 -7.70 1.29
C GLY A 275 -7.10 -7.56 0.29
N GLY A 276 -7.35 -8.65 -0.42
CA GLY A 276 -8.48 -8.82 -1.32
C GLY A 276 -9.59 -9.66 -0.68
N ALA A 277 -10.85 -9.27 -0.89
CA ALA A 277 -12.00 -10.08 -0.50
C ALA A 277 -12.47 -10.96 -1.67
N GLY A 278 -12.68 -12.25 -1.41
CA GLY A 278 -13.26 -13.18 -2.37
C GLY A 278 -14.40 -13.99 -1.76
N ALA A 279 -15.32 -14.47 -2.61
CA ALA A 279 -16.58 -15.10 -2.17
C ALA A 279 -16.42 -16.30 -1.19
N HIS A 280 -15.26 -16.95 -1.19
CA HIS A 280 -14.97 -18.11 -0.33
C HIS A 280 -13.62 -18.03 0.38
N MET A 281 -12.85 -16.98 0.12
CA MET A 281 -11.45 -16.86 0.51
C MET A 281 -11.04 -15.40 0.37
N ALA A 282 -10.41 -14.85 1.39
CA ALA A 282 -9.70 -13.59 1.27
C ALA A 282 -8.23 -13.87 0.97
N SER A 283 -7.52 -12.94 0.35
CA SER A 283 -6.09 -13.04 0.07
C SER A 283 -5.36 -11.85 0.68
N LEU A 284 -4.09 -12.03 1.02
CA LEU A 284 -3.13 -10.97 1.22
C LEU A 284 -2.07 -11.06 0.12
N GLU A 285 -1.72 -9.93 -0.44
CA GLU A 285 -0.71 -9.78 -1.48
C GLU A 285 0.32 -8.75 -1.04
N LEU A 286 1.60 -9.06 -1.20
CA LEU A 286 2.68 -8.10 -1.07
C LEU A 286 2.61 -7.16 -2.28
N ILE A 287 2.42 -5.87 -2.01
CA ILE A 287 2.27 -4.81 -3.03
C ILE A 287 3.49 -3.88 -3.07
N GLU A 288 4.21 -3.78 -1.96
CA GLU A 288 5.40 -2.95 -1.80
C GLU A 288 6.46 -3.77 -1.05
N THR A 289 7.72 -3.70 -1.51
CA THR A 289 8.87 -4.32 -0.84
C THR A 289 9.90 -3.27 -0.42
N ALA A 290 10.44 -3.41 0.79
CA ALA A 290 11.51 -2.57 1.28
C ALA A 290 12.84 -2.78 0.51
N TYR A 291 13.00 -3.94 -0.17
CA TYR A 291 14.23 -4.35 -0.83
C TYR A 291 14.36 -3.88 -2.29
N HIS A 292 13.35 -3.21 -2.86
CA HIS A 292 13.38 -2.86 -4.28
C HIS A 292 14.54 -1.91 -4.64
N GLU A 293 15.43 -2.24 -5.57
CA GLU A 293 16.57 -1.37 -5.93
C GLU A 293 16.30 -0.46 -7.16
N ASP A 294 15.07 0.01 -7.34
CA ASP A 294 14.68 0.86 -8.48
C ASP A 294 14.80 2.37 -8.21
N GLY A 295 14.99 2.76 -6.95
CA GLY A 295 14.97 4.16 -6.52
C GLY A 295 13.56 4.75 -6.39
N SER A 296 12.49 3.93 -6.47
CA SER A 296 11.13 4.42 -6.22
C SER A 296 10.91 4.66 -4.72
N ALA A 297 10.04 5.63 -4.41
CA ALA A 297 9.72 6.03 -3.04
C ALA A 297 9.00 4.93 -2.24
N PHE A 298 8.37 3.96 -2.92
CA PHE A 298 7.54 2.92 -2.30
C PHE A 298 8.10 1.51 -2.47
N GLY A 299 8.93 1.24 -3.49
CA GLY A 299 9.28 -0.15 -3.85
C GLY A 299 8.07 -0.95 -4.31
N LYS A 300 7.15 -0.31 -5.06
CA LYS A 300 5.93 -0.94 -5.56
C LYS A 300 6.28 -2.05 -6.55
N LEU A 301 5.61 -3.19 -6.41
CA LEU A 301 5.80 -4.34 -7.29
C LEU A 301 4.97 -4.17 -8.56
N GLU A 302 5.55 -4.46 -9.74
CA GLU A 302 4.82 -4.47 -11.01
C GLU A 302 3.65 -5.46 -10.98
N GLU A 303 3.87 -6.62 -10.36
CA GLU A 303 2.85 -7.63 -10.09
C GLU A 303 2.84 -7.93 -8.59
N PRO A 304 1.70 -7.73 -7.89
CA PRO A 304 1.59 -8.10 -6.49
C PRO A 304 1.92 -9.58 -6.26
N ILE A 305 2.74 -9.86 -5.25
CA ILE A 305 3.13 -11.24 -4.92
C ILE A 305 2.14 -11.78 -3.90
N ARG A 306 1.47 -12.87 -4.23
CA ARG A 306 0.55 -13.52 -3.31
C ARG A 306 1.27 -13.96 -2.03
N TYR A 307 0.83 -13.44 -0.89
CA TYR A 307 1.44 -13.69 0.41
C TYR A 307 0.67 -14.70 1.25
N ALA A 308 -0.65 -14.55 1.33
CA ALA A 308 -1.48 -15.49 2.08
C ALA A 308 -2.88 -15.66 1.51
N ASP A 309 -3.47 -16.83 1.76
CA ASP A 309 -4.89 -17.08 1.60
C ASP A 309 -5.55 -17.34 2.95
N VAL A 310 -6.73 -16.75 3.16
CA VAL A 310 -7.44 -16.73 4.44
C VAL A 310 -8.82 -17.35 4.28
N MET A 311 -9.16 -18.31 5.15
CA MET A 311 -10.31 -19.20 4.97
C MET A 311 -11.06 -19.48 6.27
N THR A 312 -12.38 -19.67 6.17
CA THR A 312 -13.30 -19.85 7.33
C THR A 312 -14.47 -20.82 7.07
N LEU A 313 -14.25 -21.94 6.38
CA LEU A 313 -15.38 -22.81 6.01
C LEU A 313 -16.01 -23.55 7.21
N PHE A 314 -15.20 -24.01 8.18
CA PHE A 314 -15.66 -24.75 9.36
C PHE A 314 -15.42 -23.94 10.63
N LYS A 315 -16.42 -23.13 11.02
CA LYS A 315 -16.41 -22.35 12.25
C LYS A 315 -15.96 -23.20 13.46
N GLY A 316 -14.87 -22.79 14.10
CA GLY A 316 -14.31 -23.45 15.29
C GLY A 316 -13.56 -24.77 15.03
N LYS A 317 -13.30 -25.14 13.76
CA LYS A 317 -12.50 -26.33 13.40
C LYS A 317 -11.48 -26.05 12.28
N PRO A 318 -10.59 -25.05 12.46
CA PRO A 318 -9.66 -24.62 11.40
C PRO A 318 -8.68 -25.71 10.91
N ALA A 319 -8.29 -26.69 11.73
CA ALA A 319 -7.51 -27.83 11.24
C ALA A 319 -8.29 -28.71 10.23
N GLN A 320 -9.63 -28.74 10.32
CA GLN A 320 -10.48 -29.37 9.31
C GLN A 320 -10.56 -28.51 8.05
N ASP A 321 -10.52 -27.18 8.19
CA ASP A 321 -10.42 -26.26 7.04
C ASP A 321 -9.12 -26.51 6.26
N VAL A 322 -7.98 -26.57 6.94
CA VAL A 322 -6.67 -26.90 6.33
C VAL A 322 -6.76 -28.19 5.53
N GLN A 323 -7.25 -29.27 6.14
CA GLN A 323 -7.39 -30.56 5.47
C GLN A 323 -8.37 -30.50 4.29
N HIS A 324 -9.52 -29.86 4.46
CA HIS A 324 -10.55 -29.79 3.45
C HIS A 324 -10.09 -28.97 2.24
N ARG A 325 -9.51 -27.80 2.49
CA ARG A 325 -9.05 -26.90 1.43
C ARG A 325 -7.87 -27.50 0.68
N ALA A 326 -6.89 -28.06 1.37
CA ALA A 326 -5.75 -28.66 0.68
C ALA A 326 -6.17 -29.81 -0.25
N LEU A 327 -7.33 -30.44 -0.01
CA LEU A 327 -7.90 -31.47 -0.87
C LEU A 327 -9.01 -30.97 -1.80
N TYR A 328 -9.37 -29.68 -1.74
CA TYR A 328 -10.47 -29.10 -2.49
C TYR A 328 -10.17 -29.10 -4.00
N GLY A 329 -11.14 -29.50 -4.82
CA GLY A 329 -10.98 -29.58 -6.28
C GLY A 329 -10.20 -30.80 -6.81
N LEU A 330 -9.58 -31.60 -5.94
CA LEU A 330 -8.59 -32.61 -6.34
C LEU A 330 -9.11 -34.06 -6.33
N GLN A 331 -10.43 -34.24 -6.52
CA GLN A 331 -11.14 -35.51 -6.30
C GLN A 331 -10.66 -36.74 -7.12
N ARG A 332 -9.75 -36.58 -8.09
CA ARG A 332 -9.23 -37.70 -8.90
C ARG A 332 -7.70 -37.85 -8.94
N GLU A 333 -6.93 -36.85 -8.52
CA GLU A 333 -5.46 -36.83 -8.74
C GLU A 333 -4.63 -36.81 -7.46
N VAL A 334 -5.21 -36.42 -6.31
CA VAL A 334 -4.46 -36.39 -5.04
C VAL A 334 -4.51 -37.75 -4.35
N PRO A 335 -3.36 -38.26 -3.85
CA PRO A 335 -3.33 -39.47 -3.05
C PRO A 335 -4.28 -39.35 -1.85
N ARG A 336 -5.15 -40.37 -1.66
CA ARG A 336 -6.00 -40.49 -0.45
C ARG A 336 -5.21 -40.48 0.87
N SER A 337 -3.89 -40.59 0.80
CA SER A 337 -2.95 -40.55 1.91
C SER A 337 -2.58 -39.14 2.35
N CYS A 338 -2.96 -38.08 1.62
CA CYS A 338 -2.69 -36.70 2.00
C CYS A 338 -3.44 -36.32 3.28
N LYS A 339 -2.72 -35.89 4.31
CA LYS A 339 -3.26 -35.52 5.60
C LYS A 339 -2.60 -34.25 6.15
N ALA A 340 -3.42 -33.40 6.77
CA ALA A 340 -2.96 -32.31 7.60
C ALA A 340 -2.28 -32.87 8.85
N ARG A 341 -1.10 -32.35 9.16
CA ARG A 341 -0.35 -32.65 10.38
C ARG A 341 0.21 -31.35 10.95
N LYS A 342 0.31 -31.29 12.28
CA LYS A 342 0.94 -30.18 12.97
C LYS A 342 2.43 -30.11 12.62
N MET A 343 2.98 -28.90 12.54
CA MET A 343 4.40 -28.64 12.42
C MET A 343 5.08 -28.69 13.79
N ASP A 344 6.37 -28.99 13.80
CA ASP A 344 7.15 -29.07 15.04
C ASP A 344 7.84 -27.73 15.39
N ASP A 345 8.02 -26.86 14.40
CA ASP A 345 8.80 -25.62 14.44
C ASP A 345 7.96 -24.34 14.52
N VAL A 346 6.64 -24.43 14.31
CA VAL A 346 5.70 -23.29 14.44
C VAL A 346 4.49 -23.75 15.25
N GLU A 347 4.20 -23.09 16.37
CA GLU A 347 3.24 -23.58 17.37
C GLU A 347 1.82 -23.79 16.81
N ASP A 348 1.36 -22.90 15.94
CA ASP A 348 0.06 -22.97 15.26
C ASP A 348 0.17 -23.44 13.80
N GLY A 349 1.35 -23.95 13.43
CA GLY A 349 1.70 -24.39 12.08
C GLY A 349 1.16 -25.78 11.73
N TYR A 350 0.76 -25.94 10.48
CA TYR A 350 0.33 -27.20 9.88
C TYR A 350 0.92 -27.34 8.47
N ILE A 351 1.07 -28.58 8.04
CA ILE A 351 1.34 -28.92 6.64
C ILE A 351 0.42 -30.04 6.19
N VAL A 352 0.16 -30.10 4.89
CA VAL A 352 -0.63 -31.17 4.28
C VAL A 352 0.28 -32.00 3.38
N ASP A 353 0.58 -33.22 3.81
CA ASP A 353 1.53 -34.08 3.12
C ASP A 353 1.05 -35.54 3.08
N VAL A 354 1.69 -36.36 2.24
CA VAL A 354 1.54 -37.81 2.24
C VAL A 354 2.25 -38.44 3.44
N SER A 355 2.11 -39.75 3.62
CA SER A 355 2.86 -40.46 4.66
C SER A 355 4.37 -40.41 4.43
N ALA A 356 5.16 -40.48 5.51
CA ALA A 356 6.63 -40.54 5.43
C ALA A 356 7.13 -41.67 4.50
N ALA A 357 6.45 -42.81 4.48
CA ALA A 357 6.77 -43.93 3.60
C ALA A 357 6.55 -43.63 2.11
N MET A 358 5.63 -42.72 1.77
CA MET A 358 5.45 -42.24 0.40
C MET A 358 6.45 -41.13 0.06
N ARG A 359 6.73 -40.23 1.01
CA ARG A 359 7.74 -39.18 0.86
C ARG A 359 9.14 -39.76 0.60
N ALA A 360 9.51 -40.81 1.33
CA ALA A 360 10.77 -41.53 1.16
C ALA A 360 10.93 -42.23 -0.21
N ARG A 361 9.87 -42.31 -1.03
CA ARG A 361 9.94 -42.84 -2.40
C ARG A 361 10.24 -41.76 -3.45
N GLN A 362 10.19 -40.48 -3.08
CA GLN A 362 10.58 -39.41 -3.98
C GLN A 362 12.10 -39.41 -4.19
N PRO A 363 12.57 -38.98 -5.38
CA PRO A 363 13.99 -38.71 -5.60
C PRO A 363 14.49 -37.73 -4.53
N GLN A 364 15.56 -38.10 -3.82
CA GLN A 364 16.12 -37.28 -2.74
C GLN A 364 17.03 -36.15 -3.26
N ASP A 365 17.37 -36.20 -4.55
CA ASP A 365 18.18 -35.24 -5.28
C ASP A 365 17.34 -34.13 -5.94
N GLN A 366 16.04 -34.12 -5.72
CA GLN A 366 15.11 -33.12 -6.24
C GLN A 366 14.32 -32.48 -5.11
N PRO A 367 13.85 -31.24 -5.30
CA PRO A 367 12.86 -30.64 -4.41
C PRO A 367 11.67 -31.53 -4.10
N PRO A 368 11.14 -31.49 -2.85
CA PRO A 368 9.94 -32.25 -2.52
C PRO A 368 8.76 -31.84 -3.41
N ALA A 369 8.28 -32.78 -4.24
CA ALA A 369 7.14 -32.49 -5.10
C ALA A 369 5.86 -32.26 -4.27
N GLN A 370 5.04 -31.30 -4.68
CA GLN A 370 3.73 -31.00 -4.07
C GLN A 370 2.71 -32.11 -4.35
N LEU A 371 2.82 -33.25 -3.66
CA LEU A 371 1.94 -34.42 -3.89
C LEU A 371 0.50 -34.21 -3.43
N CYS A 372 0.25 -33.21 -2.58
CA CYS A 372 -1.06 -32.93 -2.02
C CYS A 372 -1.68 -31.65 -2.61
N GLY A 373 -1.29 -31.29 -3.84
CA GLY A 373 -1.78 -30.10 -4.55
C GLY A 373 -1.08 -28.82 -4.13
N ALA A 374 -1.59 -27.68 -4.64
CA ALA A 374 -0.98 -26.35 -4.47
C ALA A 374 -0.88 -25.87 -3.01
N TYR A 375 -1.74 -26.40 -2.13
CA TYR A 375 -1.73 -26.12 -0.70
C TYR A 375 -1.03 -27.21 0.14
N GLY A 376 -0.39 -28.16 -0.54
CA GLY A 376 0.36 -29.23 0.08
C GLY A 376 1.80 -28.82 0.41
N TYR A 377 2.46 -29.62 1.23
CA TYR A 377 3.88 -29.47 1.52
C TYR A 377 4.72 -29.66 0.24
N GLY A 378 5.69 -28.78 0.02
CA GLY A 378 6.54 -28.72 -1.17
C GLY A 378 7.89 -28.04 -0.93
N ASP A 379 8.49 -27.53 -1.99
CA ASP A 379 9.83 -26.90 -1.98
C ASP A 379 9.84 -25.50 -1.36
N ASP A 380 8.79 -24.71 -1.59
CA ASP A 380 8.73 -23.28 -1.25
C ASP A 380 8.51 -23.00 0.25
N ALA A 381 8.75 -24.02 1.09
CA ALA A 381 8.51 -24.00 2.51
C ALA A 381 7.07 -23.58 2.93
N ASN A 382 6.10 -23.41 2.03
CA ASN A 382 4.75 -22.95 2.35
C ASN A 382 4.14 -23.70 3.53
N LEU A 383 3.40 -22.99 4.37
CA LEU A 383 2.78 -23.57 5.55
C LEU A 383 1.38 -23.05 5.77
N TRP A 384 0.63 -23.81 6.55
CA TRP A 384 -0.63 -23.38 7.12
C TRP A 384 -0.41 -22.85 8.52
N ARG A 385 -1.00 -21.71 8.87
CA ARG A 385 -1.21 -21.29 10.27
C ARG A 385 -2.68 -21.29 10.60
N VAL A 386 -2.99 -21.52 11.87
CA VAL A 386 -4.35 -21.61 12.38
C VAL A 386 -4.49 -20.77 13.65
N PHE A 387 -5.06 -19.58 13.50
CA PHE A 387 -5.22 -18.63 14.61
C PHE A 387 -6.47 -17.77 14.43
N GLN A 388 -7.00 -17.25 15.55
CA GLN A 388 -8.18 -16.37 15.62
C GLN A 388 -9.43 -16.87 14.88
N GLY A 389 -9.57 -18.20 14.75
CA GLY A 389 -10.69 -18.83 14.06
C GLY A 389 -10.53 -19.01 12.55
N TYR A 390 -9.38 -18.65 11.97
CA TYR A 390 -9.10 -18.70 10.54
C TYR A 390 -8.00 -19.72 10.22
N ALA A 391 -8.06 -20.29 9.02
CA ALA A 391 -6.96 -21.05 8.42
C ALA A 391 -6.27 -20.16 7.38
N TRP A 392 -4.96 -19.96 7.58
CA TRP A 392 -4.10 -19.13 6.77
C TRP A 392 -3.13 -20.01 6.02
N PHE A 393 -3.14 -19.99 4.70
CA PHE A 393 -2.05 -20.58 3.92
C PHE A 393 -1.08 -19.48 3.53
N ILE A 394 0.16 -19.58 4.02
CA ILE A 394 1.19 -18.58 3.81
C ILE A 394 2.17 -19.09 2.76
N TYR A 395 2.32 -18.29 1.71
CA TYR A 395 3.29 -18.51 0.66
C TYR A 395 4.66 -18.00 1.15
N ARG A 396 5.61 -18.90 1.39
CA ARG A 396 6.97 -18.59 1.87
C ARG A 396 8.00 -18.61 0.73
N GLY A 397 7.56 -18.29 -0.49
CA GLY A 397 8.47 -18.12 -1.63
C GLY A 397 9.56 -17.08 -1.33
N GLN A 398 10.68 -17.16 -2.07
CA GLN A 398 11.91 -16.41 -1.77
C GLN A 398 11.66 -14.90 -1.60
N ASP A 399 10.82 -14.31 -2.44
CA ASP A 399 10.65 -12.85 -2.48
C ASP A 399 9.73 -12.28 -1.38
N ALA A 400 8.84 -13.07 -0.79
CA ALA A 400 7.89 -12.55 0.22
C ALA A 400 8.21 -13.00 1.65
N TYR A 401 9.08 -14.01 1.79
CA TYR A 401 9.48 -14.57 3.09
C TYR A 401 10.33 -13.58 3.91
N GLU A 402 11.16 -12.78 3.25
CA GLU A 402 12.08 -11.83 3.89
C GLU A 402 11.37 -10.50 4.23
N ASP A 403 10.28 -10.18 3.52
CA ASP A 403 9.53 -8.93 3.67
C ASP A 403 8.61 -8.89 4.88
N ILE A 404 8.04 -10.02 5.28
CA ILE A 404 6.99 -10.07 6.29
C ILE A 404 7.27 -11.19 7.30
N ASP A 405 7.29 -10.86 8.58
CA ASP A 405 7.38 -11.87 9.65
C ASP A 405 6.06 -12.63 9.74
N TYR A 406 5.99 -13.77 9.06
CA TYR A 406 4.80 -14.60 8.97
C TYR A 406 4.26 -15.06 10.34
N ARG A 407 5.06 -14.96 11.41
CA ARG A 407 4.66 -15.31 12.78
C ARG A 407 3.84 -14.22 13.46
N SER A 408 3.92 -12.99 12.95
CA SER A 408 3.35 -11.79 13.58
C SER A 408 1.92 -11.44 13.13
N LEU A 409 1.42 -12.11 12.10
CA LEU A 409 0.07 -11.86 11.56
C LEU A 409 -0.99 -11.92 12.67
N THR A 410 -1.70 -10.81 12.87
CA THR A 410 -2.72 -10.65 13.90
C THR A 410 -3.95 -9.96 13.29
N LEU A 411 -5.14 -10.54 13.45
CA LEU A 411 -6.40 -9.96 13.01
C LEU A 411 -7.04 -9.06 14.07
N LEU A 412 -7.50 -7.90 13.62
CA LEU A 412 -8.37 -7.01 14.38
C LEU A 412 -9.72 -6.85 13.67
N GLU A 413 -10.78 -6.73 14.45
CA GLU A 413 -12.12 -6.34 13.99
C GLU A 413 -12.51 -5.00 14.63
N PRO A 414 -13.33 -4.18 13.94
CA PRO A 414 -13.90 -2.98 14.53
C PRO A 414 -14.65 -3.32 15.83
N ASP A 415 -14.45 -2.52 16.88
CA ASP A 415 -15.12 -2.74 18.17
C ASP A 415 -16.53 -2.12 18.25
N GLY A 416 -16.92 -1.34 17.24
CA GLY A 416 -18.20 -0.63 17.15
C GLY A 416 -18.19 0.79 17.74
N GLU A 417 -17.10 1.18 18.41
CA GLU A 417 -16.91 2.49 19.06
C GLU A 417 -15.79 3.29 18.34
N GLY A 418 -15.56 3.00 17.06
CA GLY A 418 -14.48 3.62 16.27
C GLY A 418 -13.07 3.09 16.59
N GLY A 419 -12.96 2.06 17.43
CA GLY A 419 -11.71 1.41 17.78
C GLY A 419 -11.57 0.02 17.15
N TRP A 420 -10.56 -0.72 17.65
CA TRP A 420 -10.18 -2.03 17.16
C TRP A 420 -10.06 -3.02 18.31
N SER A 421 -10.45 -4.27 18.07
CA SER A 421 -10.31 -5.36 19.04
C SER A 421 -9.76 -6.64 18.39
N LEU A 422 -9.09 -7.48 19.17
CA LEU A 422 -8.60 -8.77 18.69
C LEU A 422 -9.77 -9.70 18.34
N VAL A 423 -9.72 -10.26 17.13
CA VAL A 423 -10.65 -11.31 16.72
C VAL A 423 -10.45 -12.55 17.60
N ARG A 424 -11.55 -13.14 18.11
CA ARG A 424 -11.55 -14.22 19.11
C ARG A 424 -11.88 -15.60 18.59
#